data_AF-A0A354U7S1-F1
#
_entry.id   AF-A0A354U7S1-F1
#
_cell.length_a   1.000
_cell.length_b   1.000
_cell.length_c   1.000
_cell.angle_alpha   90.00
_cell.angle_beta   90.00
_cell.angle_gamma   90.00
#
_symmetry.space_group_name_H-M   'P 1'
#
loop_
_entity.id
_entity.type
_entity.pdbx_description
1 polymer ?
#
loop_
_entity_poly.entity_id
_entity_poly.type
_entity_poly.pdbx_seq_one_letter_code
_entity_poly.pdbx_strand_id
1 'polypeptide(L)'
;MFGIWLKEVPQYTVEFCRWEIIGMFFDALSAPLWTTSQATGKIRGYQILMSIIIVANLPAAFLILFFHLPPVYIFVARVVFNALAFAARIVFLHGQVRLPVFFYLRKAVLPILGVVALTFPLPLLCSSGEIGWGKFLLTGTVCALSVPAAVFFAGMNASERGLLKSYLAQKLTGIRGRLKRV
;
A
#
# COMPACT_ATOMS: atom_id res chain seq x y z
N MET A 1 13.47 -15.32 10.10
CA MET A 1 13.17 -15.12 8.65
C MET A 1 14.37 -14.58 7.88
N PHE A 2 14.97 -13.44 8.25
CA PHE A 2 16.13 -12.89 7.50
C PHE A 2 17.35 -13.82 7.42
N GLY A 3 17.54 -14.72 8.40
CA GLY A 3 18.62 -15.71 8.41
C GLY A 3 18.52 -16.84 7.36
N ILE A 4 17.44 -16.93 6.58
CA ILE A 4 17.32 -17.90 5.48
C ILE A 4 18.23 -17.49 4.31
N TRP A 5 18.34 -16.18 4.09
CA TRP A 5 19.03 -15.60 2.93
C TRP A 5 20.29 -14.83 3.33
N LEU A 6 20.29 -14.15 4.49
CA LEU A 6 21.49 -13.49 5.01
C LEU A 6 22.16 -14.35 6.08
N LYS A 7 23.46 -14.62 5.89
CA LYS A 7 24.32 -15.25 6.93
C LYS A 7 24.47 -14.34 8.16
N GLU A 8 24.57 -13.03 7.94
CA GLU A 8 24.60 -12.02 9.00
C GLU A 8 23.48 -11.03 8.74
N VAL A 9 22.55 -10.90 9.69
CA VAL A 9 21.43 -9.96 9.56
C VAL A 9 21.90 -8.57 10.05
N PRO A 10 21.88 -7.53 9.18
CA PRO A 10 22.25 -6.18 9.58
C PRO A 10 21.38 -5.64 10.71
N GLN A 11 21.98 -4.83 11.57
CA GLN A 11 21.34 -4.25 12.77
C GLN A 11 20.03 -3.52 12.48
N TYR A 12 19.91 -2.84 11.33
CA TYR A 12 18.76 -2.00 10.99
C TYR A 12 17.74 -2.66 10.06
N THR A 13 17.91 -3.94 9.68
CA THR A 13 17.06 -4.60 8.68
C THR A 13 15.58 -4.56 9.05
N VAL A 14 15.25 -4.83 10.32
CA VAL A 14 13.86 -4.82 10.78
C VAL A 14 13.24 -3.42 10.68
N GLU A 15 14.00 -2.38 11.03
CA GLU A 15 13.53 -1.00 10.97
C GLU A 15 13.33 -0.53 9.54
N PHE A 16 14.26 -0.86 8.64
CA PHE A 16 14.12 -0.55 7.21
C PHE A 16 12.88 -1.20 6.62
N CYS A 17 12.62 -2.48 6.91
CA CYS A 17 11.42 -3.15 6.44
C CYS A 17 10.13 -2.48 6.95
N ARG A 18 10.11 -2.05 8.22
CA ARG A 18 8.94 -1.35 8.79
C ARG A 18 8.66 -0.04 8.07
N TRP A 19 9.68 0.79 7.88
CA TRP A 19 9.53 2.06 7.17
C TRP A 19 9.19 1.87 5.69
N GLU A 20 9.78 0.87 5.04
CA GLU A 20 9.49 0.56 3.63
C GLU A 20 8.03 0.14 3.43
N ILE A 21 7.47 -0.69 4.32
CA ILE A 21 6.06 -1.08 4.26
C ILE A 21 5.14 0.16 4.37
N ILE A 22 5.48 1.12 5.23
CA ILE A 22 4.74 2.38 5.34
C ILE A 22 4.88 3.20 4.04
N GLY A 23 6.06 3.24 3.43
CA GLY A 23 6.28 3.89 2.13
C GLY A 23 5.44 3.28 1.02
N MET A 24 5.41 1.95 0.94
CA MET A 24 4.62 1.18 -0.04
C MET A 24 3.11 1.42 0.13
N PHE A 25 2.64 1.68 1.35
CA PHE A 25 1.24 2.04 1.58
C PHE A 25 0.86 3.34 0.87
N PHE A 26 1.70 4.37 0.94
CA PHE A 26 1.47 5.63 0.20
C PHE A 26 1.56 5.44 -1.32
N ASP A 27 2.46 4.58 -1.79
CA ASP A 27 2.57 4.26 -3.22
C ASP A 27 1.32 3.53 -3.73
N ALA A 28 0.77 2.60 -2.94
CA ALA A 28 -0.48 1.91 -3.25
C ALA A 28 -1.68 2.88 -3.32
N LEU A 29 -1.77 3.84 -2.39
CA LEU A 29 -2.78 4.91 -2.44
C LEU A 29 -2.61 5.82 -3.65
N SER A 30 -1.37 6.05 -4.06
CA SER A 30 -1.04 6.92 -5.19
C SER A 30 -1.30 6.29 -6.56
N ALA A 31 -1.31 4.95 -6.65
CA ALA A 31 -1.50 4.22 -7.91
C ALA A 31 -2.75 4.67 -8.71
N PRO A 32 -3.98 4.70 -8.16
CA PRO A 32 -5.17 5.15 -8.90
C PRO A 32 -5.10 6.61 -9.34
N LEU A 33 -4.45 7.48 -8.53
CA LEU A 33 -4.26 8.89 -8.86
C LEU A 33 -3.30 9.06 -10.03
N TRP A 34 -2.20 8.30 -10.03
CA TRP A 34 -1.24 8.29 -11.12
C TRP A 34 -1.89 7.84 -12.43
N THR A 35 -2.62 6.73 -12.43
CA THR A 35 -3.33 6.23 -13.62
C THR A 35 -4.34 7.25 -14.14
N THR A 36 -5.09 7.89 -13.24
CA THR A 36 -6.06 8.93 -13.64
C THR A 36 -5.36 10.13 -14.26
N SER A 37 -4.27 10.62 -13.65
CA SER A 37 -3.51 11.74 -14.21
C SER A 37 -2.96 11.42 -15.60
N GLN A 38 -2.44 10.21 -15.83
CA GLN A 38 -1.98 9.80 -17.16
C GLN A 38 -3.11 9.74 -18.19
N ALA A 39 -4.30 9.27 -17.79
CA ALA A 39 -5.47 9.22 -18.67
C ALA A 39 -5.96 10.61 -19.13
N THR A 40 -5.67 11.68 -18.38
CA THR A 40 -6.05 13.06 -18.78
C THR A 40 -5.19 13.65 -19.90
N GLY A 41 -4.07 13.02 -20.25
CA GLY A 41 -3.15 13.49 -21.30
C GLY A 41 -2.29 14.71 -20.93
N LYS A 42 -2.55 15.39 -19.81
CA LYS A 42 -1.79 16.56 -19.34
C LYS A 42 -0.61 16.15 -18.44
N ILE A 43 0.34 15.42 -19.02
CA ILE A 43 1.40 14.71 -18.29
C ILE A 43 2.62 15.59 -17.97
N ARG A 44 2.88 16.64 -18.77
CA ARG A 44 4.13 17.44 -18.67
C ARG A 44 4.32 18.08 -17.28
N GLY A 45 3.36 18.87 -16.82
CA GLY A 45 3.44 19.52 -15.50
C GLY A 45 3.45 18.52 -14.34
N TYR A 46 2.71 17.42 -14.49
CA TYR A 46 2.69 16.32 -13.53
C TYR A 46 4.07 15.71 -13.36
N GLN A 47 4.70 15.29 -14.46
CA GLN A 47 6.00 14.62 -14.41
C GLN A 47 7.09 15.55 -13.90
N ILE A 48 7.07 16.84 -14.23
CA ILE A 48 8.03 17.80 -13.67
C ILE A 48 7.90 17.88 -12.15
N LEU A 49 6.68 18.08 -11.64
CA LEU A 49 6.44 18.17 -10.20
C LEU A 49 6.85 16.87 -9.47
N MET A 50 6.46 15.71 -10.01
CA MET A 50 6.79 14.42 -9.41
C MET A 50 8.29 14.14 -9.44
N SER A 51 8.97 14.45 -10.55
CA SER A 51 10.42 14.30 -10.66
C SER A 51 11.15 15.19 -9.66
N ILE A 52 10.70 16.42 -9.41
CA ILE A 52 11.29 17.28 -8.39
C ILE A 52 11.18 16.64 -7.00
N ILE A 53 10.01 16.10 -6.65
CA ILE A 53 9.78 15.44 -5.36
C ILE A 53 10.64 14.18 -5.21
N ILE A 54 10.70 13.35 -6.26
CA ILE A 54 11.49 12.10 -6.25
C ILE A 54 12.99 12.42 -6.17
N VAL A 55 13.47 13.37 -6.98
CA VAL A 55 14.88 13.77 -6.97
C VAL A 55 15.23 14.41 -5.63
N ALA A 56 14.36 15.21 -5.01
CA ALA A 56 14.60 15.83 -3.70
C ALA A 56 14.83 14.82 -2.55
N ASN A 57 14.38 13.56 -2.72
CA ASN A 57 14.70 12.48 -1.79
C ASN A 57 16.23 12.20 -1.77
N LEU A 58 16.92 12.33 -2.90
CA LEU A 58 18.36 12.08 -2.99
C LEU A 58 19.21 13.12 -2.22
N PRO A 59 19.04 14.45 -2.39
CA PRO A 59 19.65 15.46 -1.54
C PRO A 59 19.31 15.28 -0.07
N ALA A 60 18.06 14.91 0.27
CA ALA A 60 17.69 14.65 1.66
C ALA A 60 18.49 13.47 2.25
N ALA A 61 18.63 12.37 1.50
CA ALA A 61 19.46 11.24 1.90
C ALA A 61 20.93 11.64 2.07
N PHE A 62 21.45 12.47 1.16
CA PHE A 62 22.82 13.01 1.26
C PHE A 62 23.02 13.86 2.52
N LEU A 63 22.09 14.78 2.82
CA LEU A 63 22.14 15.61 4.03
C LEU A 63 22.11 14.75 5.31
N ILE A 64 21.26 13.72 5.35
CA ILE A 64 21.17 12.81 6.49
C ILE A 64 22.51 12.11 6.74
N LEU A 65 23.14 11.61 5.67
CA LEU A 65 24.45 10.97 5.75
C LEU A 65 25.55 11.98 6.12
N PHE A 66 25.47 13.21 5.62
CA PHE A 66 26.42 14.28 5.93
C PHE A 66 26.41 14.65 7.42
N PHE A 67 25.25 14.63 8.07
CA PHE A 67 25.13 14.85 9.52
C PHE A 67 25.44 13.61 10.37
N HIS A 68 25.99 12.54 9.78
CA HIS A 68 26.30 11.26 10.46
C HIS A 68 25.09 10.64 11.19
N LEU A 69 23.87 10.91 10.70
CA LEU A 69 22.65 10.33 11.26
C LEU A 69 22.54 8.84 10.88
N PRO A 70 21.85 8.03 11.70
CA PRO A 70 21.56 6.63 11.36
C PRO A 70 20.86 6.49 10.00
N PRO A 71 21.18 5.43 9.22
CA PRO A 71 20.59 5.22 7.89
C PRO A 71 19.06 5.02 7.92
N VAL A 72 18.49 4.75 9.09
CA VAL A 72 17.04 4.66 9.32
C VAL A 72 16.34 5.95 8.91
N TYR A 73 16.97 7.11 9.13
CA TYR A 73 16.40 8.41 8.79
C TYR A 73 16.24 8.61 7.27
N ILE A 74 17.02 7.89 6.43
CA ILE A 74 16.84 7.91 4.98
C ILE A 74 15.49 7.30 4.60
N PHE A 75 15.11 6.19 5.24
CA PHE A 75 13.80 5.56 5.03
C PHE A 75 12.66 6.42 5.58
N VAL A 76 12.87 7.08 6.73
CA VAL A 76 11.91 8.06 7.26
C VAL A 76 11.68 9.19 6.27
N ALA A 77 12.75 9.78 5.74
CA ALA A 77 12.68 10.84 4.74
C ALA A 77 11.95 10.35 3.48
N ARG A 78 12.25 9.14 3.00
CA ARG A 78 11.54 8.53 1.86
C ARG A 78 10.04 8.43 2.10
N VAL A 79 9.60 8.01 3.29
CA VAL A 79 8.16 7.97 3.64
C VAL A 79 7.54 9.36 3.61
N VAL A 80 8.24 10.37 4.12
CA VAL A 80 7.78 11.77 4.06
C VAL A 80 7.65 12.24 2.61
N PHE A 81 8.63 11.96 1.75
CA PHE A 81 8.54 12.29 0.33
C PHE A 81 7.42 11.54 -0.39
N ASN A 82 7.15 10.27 -0.06
CA ASN A 82 6.01 9.53 -0.60
C ASN A 82 4.67 10.15 -0.17
N ALA A 83 4.55 10.61 1.08
CA ALA A 83 3.36 11.31 1.56
C ALA A 83 3.18 12.68 0.87
N LEU A 84 4.27 13.44 0.70
CA LEU A 84 4.25 14.71 -0.06
C LEU A 84 3.87 14.50 -1.52
N ALA A 85 4.42 13.46 -2.16
CA ALA A 85 4.06 13.04 -3.51
C ALA A 85 2.56 12.71 -3.61
N PHE A 86 2.00 11.95 -2.66
CA PHE A 86 0.58 11.64 -2.61
C PHE A 86 -0.29 12.91 -2.49
N ALA A 87 0.07 13.83 -1.58
CA ALA A 87 -0.64 15.10 -1.42
C ALA A 87 -0.57 15.97 -2.68
N ALA A 88 0.60 16.08 -3.29
CA ALA A 88 0.81 16.80 -4.55
C ALA A 88 -0.05 16.22 -5.68
N ARG A 89 -0.15 14.89 -5.79
CA ARG A 89 -1.02 14.20 -6.77
C ARG A 89 -2.49 14.59 -6.59
N ILE A 90 -2.99 14.62 -5.35
CA ILE A 90 -4.38 15.01 -5.07
C ILE A 90 -4.66 16.45 -5.52
N VAL A 91 -3.78 17.39 -5.15
CA VAL A 91 -3.93 18.81 -5.50
C VAL A 91 -3.88 19.02 -7.01
N PHE A 92 -2.96 18.34 -7.69
CA PHE A 92 -2.82 18.42 -9.13
C PHE A 92 -4.04 17.84 -9.86
N LEU A 93 -4.56 16.70 -9.39
CA LEU A 93 -5.73 16.04 -9.99
C LEU A 93 -7.02 16.83 -9.79
N HIS A 94 -7.15 17.55 -8.67
CA HIS A 94 -8.23 18.51 -8.46
C HIS A 94 -8.26 19.58 -9.57
N GLY A 95 -7.09 20.12 -9.95
CA GLY A 95 -6.99 21.12 -11.02
C GLY A 95 -7.29 20.56 -12.42
N GLN A 96 -7.03 19.27 -12.68
CA GLN A 96 -7.20 18.68 -14.02
C GLN A 96 -8.59 18.12 -14.28
N VAL A 97 -9.16 17.41 -13.30
CA VAL A 97 -10.39 16.62 -13.48
C VAL A 97 -11.54 17.15 -12.62
N ARG A 98 -11.32 18.27 -11.90
CA ARG A 98 -12.24 18.75 -10.84
C ARG A 98 -12.60 17.63 -9.87
N LEU A 99 -11.63 16.76 -9.59
CA LEU A 99 -11.84 15.63 -8.70
C LEU A 99 -12.26 16.17 -7.33
N PRO A 100 -13.45 15.84 -6.81
CA PRO A 100 -13.85 16.27 -5.49
C PRO A 100 -12.96 15.58 -4.45
N VAL A 101 -11.91 16.27 -4.00
CA VAL A 101 -10.87 15.74 -3.10
C VAL A 101 -11.51 15.11 -1.86
N PHE A 102 -12.47 15.81 -1.26
CA PHE A 102 -13.19 15.32 -0.09
C PHE A 102 -13.95 14.01 -0.37
N PHE A 103 -14.56 13.89 -1.55
CA PHE A 103 -15.24 12.67 -1.94
C PHE A 103 -14.26 11.51 -2.11
N TYR A 104 -13.09 11.73 -2.73
CA TYR A 104 -12.05 10.72 -2.87
C TYR A 104 -11.50 10.27 -1.50
N LEU A 105 -11.18 11.22 -0.62
CA LEU A 105 -10.72 10.90 0.73
C LEU A 105 -11.76 10.07 1.50
N ARG A 106 -13.05 10.43 1.40
CA ARG A 106 -14.13 9.72 2.10
C ARG A 106 -14.47 8.36 1.48
N LYS A 107 -14.41 8.22 0.15
CA LYS A 107 -14.83 6.99 -0.55
C LYS A 107 -13.71 6.00 -0.82
N ALA A 108 -12.47 6.43 -0.88
CA ALA A 108 -11.32 5.55 -1.16
C ALA A 108 -10.40 5.46 0.06
N VAL A 109 -9.92 6.58 0.60
CA VAL A 109 -8.91 6.57 1.66
C VAL A 109 -9.50 6.10 2.99
N LEU A 110 -10.69 6.59 3.37
CA LEU A 110 -11.32 6.25 4.65
C LEU A 110 -11.67 4.75 4.78
N PRO A 111 -12.25 4.06 3.78
CA PRO A 111 -12.43 2.61 3.84
C PRO A 111 -11.11 1.85 3.93
N ILE A 112 -10.06 2.28 3.23
CA ILE A 112 -8.73 1.67 3.31
C ILE A 112 -8.16 1.81 4.73
N LEU A 113 -8.25 3.00 5.33
CA LEU A 113 -7.82 3.22 6.70
C LEU A 113 -8.66 2.39 7.70
N GLY A 114 -9.96 2.23 7.46
CA GLY A 114 -10.83 1.36 8.25
C GLY A 114 -10.41 -0.11 8.17
N VAL A 115 -10.05 -0.60 6.99
CA VAL A 115 -9.53 -1.96 6.80
C VAL A 115 -8.19 -2.14 7.52
N VAL A 116 -7.27 -1.18 7.39
CA VAL A 116 -5.99 -1.21 8.12
C VAL A 116 -6.24 -1.23 9.63
N ALA A 117 -7.11 -0.36 10.15
CA ALA A 117 -7.42 -0.31 11.58
C ALA A 117 -8.06 -1.60 12.10
N LEU A 118 -8.90 -2.26 11.30
CA LEU A 118 -9.53 -3.53 11.66
C LEU A 118 -8.55 -4.71 11.63
N THR A 119 -7.63 -4.71 10.66
CA THR A 119 -6.73 -5.84 10.41
C THR A 119 -5.43 -5.75 11.20
N PHE A 120 -4.89 -4.55 11.43
CA PHE A 120 -3.63 -4.33 12.14
C PHE A 120 -3.54 -4.93 13.57
N PRO A 121 -4.58 -4.89 14.43
CA PRO A 121 -4.49 -5.48 15.76
C PRO A 121 -4.39 -7.01 15.75
N LEU A 122 -4.95 -7.70 14.74
CA LEU A 122 -4.99 -9.16 14.70
C LEU A 122 -3.57 -9.79 14.64
N PRO A 123 -2.67 -9.36 13.73
CA PRO A 123 -1.28 -9.81 13.74
C PRO A 123 -0.51 -9.42 15.00
N LEU A 124 -0.82 -8.28 15.62
CA LEU A 124 -0.14 -7.84 16.84
C LEU A 124 -0.45 -8.77 18.02
N LEU A 125 -1.71 -9.17 18.17
CA LEU A 125 -2.14 -10.13 19.20
C LEU A 125 -1.52 -11.52 18.97
N CYS A 126 -1.43 -11.97 17.70
CA CYS A 126 -0.71 -13.20 17.37
C CYS A 126 0.82 -13.07 17.55
N SER A 127 1.34 -11.84 17.65
CA SER A 127 2.76 -11.57 17.80
C SER A 127 3.28 -11.55 19.25
N SER A 128 2.42 -11.65 20.28
CA SER A 128 2.88 -11.76 21.67
C SER A 128 3.23 -13.21 22.01
N GLY A 129 4.50 -13.48 22.38
CA GLY A 129 5.00 -14.82 22.74
C GLY A 129 6.31 -15.20 22.05
N GLU A 130 6.77 -16.44 22.23
CA GLU A 130 8.07 -16.93 21.75
C GLU A 130 8.27 -16.81 20.23
N ILE A 131 9.52 -16.57 19.83
CA ILE A 131 9.90 -16.29 18.44
C ILE A 131 10.22 -17.62 17.74
N GLY A 132 9.48 -17.97 16.69
CA GLY A 132 9.71 -19.20 15.94
C GLY A 132 8.97 -19.29 14.61
N TRP A 133 9.28 -20.31 13.81
CA TRP A 133 8.70 -20.53 12.48
C TRP A 133 7.19 -20.79 12.50
N GLY A 134 6.69 -21.50 13.51
CA GLY A 134 5.25 -21.73 13.68
C GLY A 134 4.45 -20.44 13.81
N LYS A 135 5.03 -19.42 14.47
CA LYS A 135 4.42 -18.11 14.62
C LYS A 135 4.43 -17.29 13.33
N PHE A 136 5.47 -17.42 12.52
CA PHE A 136 5.49 -16.82 11.18
C PHE A 136 4.36 -17.39 10.32
N LEU A 137 4.20 -18.73 10.31
CA LEU A 137 3.12 -19.38 9.57
C LEU A 137 1.75 -18.96 10.11
N LEU A 138 1.56 -18.92 11.44
CA LEU A 138 0.31 -18.50 12.06
C LEU A 138 -0.02 -17.03 11.74
N THR A 139 0.93 -16.12 11.91
CA THR A 139 0.70 -14.70 11.63
C THR A 139 0.43 -14.48 10.15
N GLY A 140 1.15 -15.19 9.27
CA GLY A 140 0.95 -15.16 7.83
C GLY A 140 -0.43 -15.66 7.40
N THR A 141 -0.91 -16.77 7.95
CA THR A 141 -2.26 -17.29 7.65
C THR A 141 -3.35 -16.38 8.19
N VAL A 142 -3.18 -15.86 9.40
CA VAL A 142 -4.11 -14.87 9.98
C VAL A 142 -4.19 -13.62 9.10
N CYS A 143 -3.06 -13.07 8.64
CA CYS A 143 -3.05 -11.96 7.67
C CYS A 143 -3.75 -12.33 6.36
N ALA A 144 -3.42 -13.49 5.79
CA ALA A 144 -3.94 -13.94 4.50
C ALA A 144 -5.46 -14.14 4.50
N LEU A 145 -6.06 -14.48 5.65
CA LEU A 145 -7.50 -14.65 5.79
C LEU A 145 -8.21 -13.36 6.23
N SER A 146 -7.63 -12.63 7.19
CA SER A 146 -8.26 -11.45 7.77
C SER A 146 -8.30 -10.26 6.82
N VAL A 147 -7.26 -10.04 6.01
CA VAL A 147 -7.20 -8.89 5.10
C VAL A 147 -8.26 -8.98 4.00
N PRO A 148 -8.39 -10.09 3.24
CA PRO A 148 -9.45 -10.21 2.24
C PRO A 148 -10.85 -10.13 2.84
N ALA A 149 -11.06 -10.73 4.02
CA ALA A 149 -12.33 -10.65 4.73
C ALA A 149 -12.67 -9.20 5.09
N ALA A 150 -11.73 -8.45 5.68
CA ALA A 150 -11.93 -7.06 6.02
C ALA A 150 -12.16 -6.18 4.78
N VAL A 151 -11.43 -6.41 3.69
CA VAL A 151 -11.66 -5.72 2.41
C VAL A 151 -13.08 -5.98 1.91
N PHE A 152 -13.54 -7.23 1.95
CA PHE A 152 -14.88 -7.59 1.50
C PHE A 152 -15.98 -6.98 2.36
N PHE A 153 -15.82 -6.94 3.69
CA PHE A 153 -16.86 -6.47 4.63
C PHE A 153 -16.83 -4.97 4.93
N ALA A 154 -15.66 -4.35 4.93
CA ALA A 154 -15.47 -2.93 5.30
C ALA A 154 -14.90 -2.08 4.16
N GLY A 155 -14.07 -2.65 3.28
CA GLY A 155 -13.41 -1.91 2.21
C GLY A 155 -14.26 -1.65 0.97
N MET A 156 -15.06 -2.62 0.54
CA MET A 156 -15.82 -2.54 -0.71
C MET A 156 -17.21 -1.90 -0.55
N ASN A 157 -17.63 -1.11 -1.54
CA ASN A 157 -19.00 -0.60 -1.64
C ASN A 157 -20.01 -1.70 -1.99
N ALA A 158 -21.30 -1.48 -1.70
CA ALA A 158 -22.36 -2.45 -1.96
C ALA A 158 -22.47 -2.85 -3.45
N SER A 159 -22.27 -1.90 -4.36
CA SER A 159 -22.23 -2.13 -5.81
C SER A 159 -21.04 -3.00 -6.23
N GLU A 160 -19.84 -2.72 -5.70
CA GLU A 160 -18.61 -3.46 -5.98
C GLU A 160 -18.72 -4.91 -5.48
N ARG A 161 -19.33 -5.13 -4.32
CA ARG A 161 -19.61 -6.47 -3.79
C ARG A 161 -20.59 -7.23 -4.70
N GLY A 162 -21.61 -6.56 -5.22
CA GLY A 162 -22.56 -7.13 -6.18
C GLY A 162 -21.86 -7.61 -7.46
N LEU A 163 -21.00 -6.75 -8.04
CA LEU A 163 -20.19 -7.09 -9.22
C LEU A 163 -19.27 -8.27 -8.95
N LEU A 164 -18.57 -8.28 -7.81
CA LEU A 164 -17.67 -9.38 -7.47
C LEU A 164 -18.43 -10.72 -7.38
N LYS A 165 -19.60 -10.72 -6.73
CA LYS A 165 -20.46 -11.91 -6.63
C LYS A 165 -20.94 -12.39 -8.00
N SER A 166 -21.35 -11.49 -8.89
CA SER A 166 -21.79 -11.88 -10.24
C SER A 166 -20.62 -12.44 -11.07
N TYR A 167 -19.43 -11.85 -10.99
CA TYR A 167 -18.24 -12.37 -11.68
C TYR A 167 -17.84 -13.75 -11.17
N LEU A 168 -17.87 -13.98 -9.86
CA LEU A 168 -17.58 -15.28 -9.27
C LEU A 168 -18.61 -16.34 -9.67
N ALA A 169 -19.91 -16.00 -9.63
CA ALA A 169 -20.99 -16.89 -10.06
C ALA A 169 -20.86 -17.28 -11.54
N GLN A 170 -20.51 -16.33 -12.41
CA GLN A 170 -20.30 -16.55 -13.83
C GLN A 170 -19.07 -17.45 -14.10
N LYS A 171 -17.96 -17.22 -13.40
CA LYS A 171 -16.77 -18.09 -13.52
C LYS A 171 -17.03 -19.51 -13.03
N LEU A 172 -17.74 -19.66 -11.90
CA LEU A 172 -18.08 -20.97 -11.34
C LEU A 172 -19.02 -21.75 -12.26
N THR A 173 -20.02 -21.10 -12.87
CA THR A 173 -20.88 -21.73 -13.88
C THR A 173 -20.12 -22.08 -15.16
N GLY A 174 -19.20 -21.22 -15.62
CA GLY A 174 -18.33 -21.50 -16.77
C GLY A 174 -17.38 -22.68 -16.54
N ILE A 175 -16.78 -22.80 -15.34
CA ILE A 175 -15.92 -23.93 -14.96
C ILE A 175 -16.74 -25.22 -14.85
N ARG A 176 -17.93 -25.16 -14.24
CA ARG A 176 -18.85 -26.30 -14.15
C ARG A 176 -19.35 -26.77 -15.53
N GLY A 177 -19.51 -25.84 -16.47
CA GLY A 177 -19.85 -26.14 -17.87
C GLY A 177 -18.69 -26.75 -18.68
N ARG A 178 -17.43 -26.48 -18.31
CA ARG A 178 -16.24 -27.12 -18.88
C ARG A 178 -16.01 -28.53 -18.30
N LEU A 179 -16.22 -28.71 -17.00
CA LEU A 179 -16.12 -30.00 -16.31
C LEU A 179 -17.20 -31.01 -16.73
N LYS A 180 -18.36 -30.56 -17.22
CA LYS A 180 -19.41 -31.43 -17.80
C LYS A 180 -19.15 -31.82 -19.27
N ARG A 181 -18.13 -31.24 -19.91
CA ARG A 181 -17.80 -31.46 -21.33
C ARG A 181 -16.56 -32.34 -21.55
N VAL A 182 -15.93 -32.80 -20.46
CA VAL A 182 -14.86 -33.79 -20.39
C VAL A 182 -15.48 -35.06 -19.81
#